data_AF-A0A8C6PGF5-F1
#
_entry.id   AF-A0A8C6PGF5-F1
#
_cell.length_a   1.000
_cell.length_b   1.000
_cell.length_c   1.000
_cell.angle_alpha   90.00
_cell.angle_beta   90.00
_cell.angle_gamma   90.00
#
_symmetry.space_group_name_H-M   'P 1'
#
loop_
_entity.id
_entity.type
_entity.pdbx_description
1 polymer ?
#
loop_
_entity_poly.entity_id
_entity_poly.type
_entity_poly.pdbx_seq_one_letter_code
_entity_poly.pdbx_strand_id
1 'polypeptide(L)'
;MLSSPSSSPASSMLQEDRHGDRDETQPNGITTHRMSLPAPMFSRNDFSIWSILRNCIGMELSKITMPVIFNEPLSFLQRLAEYMEHTYLIHQANASSDPIERMKCVAAFAVSAVASQWERTGKPFNPLLGETYELVREDLGFRLLSEQVSHHPPVSAFHVEGLRQDFVFHGSIYPKLKFWGKSVEAEPKGTITLELPKHNEAYTWTNPTCCVHNIIVGQLWIEQYGNVELINHRTGEKCCLNFKPCGLFGKELHKVEGYIFDKSKKKLCALYGKWTECLYVVDPAAFEAHKKSDKKSGEERKTTSPVSRCS
;
A
#
# COMPACT_ATOMS: atom_id res chain seq x y z
N MET A 1 -39.88 75.11 -17.19
CA MET A 1 -41.29 74.99 -17.62
C MET A 1 -41.33 73.80 -18.56
N LEU A 2 -42.04 72.69 -18.36
CA LEU A 2 -43.09 72.23 -17.45
C LEU A 2 -42.83 70.71 -17.32
N SER A 3 -42.44 70.23 -16.15
CA SER A 3 -43.28 69.57 -15.13
C SER A 3 -43.57 68.08 -15.40
N SER A 4 -42.91 67.28 -14.56
CA SER A 4 -43.06 65.89 -14.06
C SER A 4 -44.51 65.42 -13.76
N PRO A 5 -44.79 64.30 -13.04
CA PRO A 5 -43.97 63.23 -12.40
C PRO A 5 -44.53 61.80 -12.67
N SER A 6 -44.05 60.67 -12.15
CA SER A 6 -44.05 60.17 -10.75
C SER A 6 -43.71 58.66 -10.82
N SER A 7 -43.18 57.90 -9.86
CA SER A 7 -42.88 58.07 -8.43
C SER A 7 -42.17 56.79 -7.96
N SER A 8 -41.11 56.91 -7.17
CA SER A 8 -40.69 55.85 -6.23
C SER A 8 -41.53 55.95 -4.95
N PRO A 9 -41.51 54.92 -4.10
CA PRO A 9 -41.18 55.19 -2.71
C PRO A 9 -40.06 54.29 -2.20
N ALA A 10 -39.12 54.91 -1.50
CA ALA A 10 -38.18 54.24 -0.63
C ALA A 10 -38.89 53.77 0.64
N SER A 11 -38.51 52.61 1.16
CA SER A 11 -38.59 52.35 2.60
C SER A 11 -37.32 51.62 3.03
N SER A 12 -36.50 52.37 3.78
CA SER A 12 -35.57 51.83 4.77
C SER A 12 -36.38 51.05 5.80
N MET A 13 -35.88 49.89 6.25
CA MET A 13 -35.70 49.55 7.67
C MET A 13 -35.33 48.07 7.89
N LEU A 14 -34.33 47.88 8.76
CA LEU A 14 -34.06 46.73 9.64
C LEU A 14 -33.21 45.57 9.09
N GLN A 15 -31.91 45.72 9.35
CA GLN A 15 -31.02 44.75 9.97
C GLN A 15 -31.75 43.57 10.64
N GLU A 16 -31.59 42.37 10.08
CA GLU A 16 -31.66 41.12 10.83
C GLU A 16 -30.29 40.47 10.81
N ASP A 17 -29.61 40.59 11.96
CA ASP A 17 -28.54 39.67 12.35
C ASP A 17 -29.10 38.25 12.39
N ARG A 18 -28.51 37.34 11.60
CA ARG A 18 -28.51 35.91 11.90
C ARG A 18 -27.09 35.38 11.84
N HIS A 19 -26.46 35.35 13.02
CA HIS A 19 -25.45 34.36 13.34
C HIS A 19 -26.05 32.94 13.21
N GLY A 20 -25.34 32.04 12.54
CA GLY A 20 -25.74 30.65 12.41
C GLY A 20 -24.92 29.88 11.39
N ASP A 21 -23.64 29.70 11.71
CA ASP A 21 -22.87 28.46 11.58
C ASP A 21 -23.35 27.41 10.56
N ARG A 22 -22.53 27.18 9.53
CA ARG A 22 -22.14 25.87 8.95
C ARG A 22 -21.48 26.08 7.59
N ASP A 23 -20.16 26.20 7.61
CA ASP A 23 -19.32 25.85 6.46
C ASP A 23 -19.24 24.31 6.41
N GLU A 24 -20.39 23.65 6.21
CA GLU A 24 -20.45 22.23 5.91
C GLU A 24 -20.28 22.11 4.39
N THR A 25 -19.06 21.75 3.96
CA THR A 25 -18.77 21.29 2.61
C THR A 25 -19.82 20.24 2.23
N GLN A 26 -20.80 20.62 1.40
CA GLN A 26 -21.83 19.69 0.97
C GLN A 26 -21.17 18.54 0.20
N PRO A 27 -21.33 17.27 0.62
CA PRO A 27 -20.89 16.16 -0.19
C PRO A 27 -21.62 16.20 -1.54
N ASN A 28 -20.97 15.75 -2.61
CA ASN A 28 -21.54 15.69 -3.98
C ASN A 28 -22.76 14.72 -4.12
N GLY A 29 -23.52 14.47 -3.05
CA GLY A 29 -24.73 13.66 -3.05
C GLY A 29 -24.52 12.15 -3.09
N ILE A 30 -23.28 11.65 -3.06
CA ILE A 30 -22.98 10.22 -3.09
C ILE A 30 -22.99 9.66 -1.66
N THR A 31 -24.10 9.03 -1.28
CA THR A 31 -24.24 8.33 0.01
C THR A 31 -23.88 6.84 -0.07
N THR A 32 -23.73 6.29 -1.28
CA THR A 32 -23.49 4.85 -1.50
C THR A 32 -22.35 4.64 -2.49
N HIS A 33 -21.32 3.87 -2.09
CA HIS A 33 -20.21 3.52 -2.97
C HIS A 33 -20.63 2.48 -4.03
N ARG A 34 -20.11 2.60 -5.24
CA ARG A 34 -20.35 1.61 -6.31
C ARG A 34 -19.74 0.25 -5.93
N MET A 35 -20.42 -0.84 -6.30
CA MET A 35 -19.95 -2.21 -6.06
C MET A 35 -19.43 -2.91 -7.32
N SER A 36 -19.52 -2.26 -8.48
CA SER A 36 -19.04 -2.79 -9.76
C SER A 36 -18.66 -1.66 -10.73
N LEU A 37 -17.90 -2.01 -11.76
CA LEU A 37 -17.62 -1.12 -12.90
C LEU A 37 -18.68 -1.33 -14.00
N PRO A 38 -18.89 -0.34 -14.90
CA PRO A 38 -19.86 -0.46 -15.99
C PRO A 38 -19.61 -1.59 -16.98
N ALA A 39 -18.38 -2.13 -17.04
CA ALA A 39 -17.99 -3.21 -17.93
C ALA A 39 -16.94 -4.12 -17.28
N PRO A 40 -16.91 -5.42 -17.63
CA PRO A 40 -15.83 -6.31 -17.22
C PRO A 40 -14.51 -5.95 -17.92
N MET A 41 -13.39 -6.35 -17.31
CA MET A 41 -12.08 -6.25 -17.95
C MET A 41 -11.99 -7.23 -19.13
N PHE A 42 -11.35 -6.84 -20.22
CA PHE A 42 -11.01 -7.75 -21.33
C PHE A 42 -9.95 -8.77 -20.90
N SER A 43 -9.91 -9.92 -21.56
CA SER A 43 -8.88 -10.95 -21.31
C SER A 43 -7.50 -10.41 -21.72
N ARG A 44 -6.55 -10.38 -20.77
CA ARG A 44 -5.16 -10.01 -21.06
C ARG A 44 -4.37 -11.11 -21.75
N ASN A 45 -4.88 -12.34 -21.76
CA ASN A 45 -4.23 -13.47 -22.43
C ASN A 45 -4.18 -13.31 -23.96
N ASP A 46 -4.97 -12.37 -24.49
CA ASP A 46 -5.05 -12.11 -25.92
C ASP A 46 -3.91 -11.19 -26.41
N PHE A 47 -3.11 -10.63 -25.49
CA PHE A 47 -2.05 -9.67 -25.82
C PHE A 47 -0.72 -9.99 -25.10
N SER A 48 0.35 -10.16 -25.88
CA SER A 48 1.70 -10.42 -25.33
C SER A 48 2.45 -9.11 -25.04
N ILE A 49 2.81 -8.89 -23.77
CA ILE A 49 3.68 -7.79 -23.33
C ILE A 49 5.04 -7.84 -24.06
N TRP A 50 5.52 -9.03 -24.42
CA TRP A 50 6.78 -9.21 -25.18
C TRP A 50 6.78 -8.47 -26.52
N SER A 51 5.64 -8.42 -27.21
CA SER A 51 5.56 -7.74 -28.51
C SER A 51 5.94 -6.26 -28.41
N ILE A 52 5.70 -5.63 -27.25
CA ILE A 52 6.09 -4.24 -26.99
C ILE A 52 7.49 -4.17 -26.39
N LEU A 53 7.80 -5.00 -25.39
CA LEU A 53 9.11 -4.98 -24.73
C LEU A 53 10.26 -5.32 -25.68
N ARG A 54 10.06 -6.23 -26.65
CA ARG A 54 11.05 -6.55 -27.68
C ARG A 54 11.50 -5.31 -28.45
N ASN A 55 10.57 -4.43 -28.77
CA ASN A 55 10.85 -3.18 -29.50
C ASN A 55 11.50 -2.11 -28.62
N CYS A 56 11.58 -2.36 -27.31
CA CYS A 56 12.08 -1.40 -26.33
C CYS A 56 13.34 -1.88 -25.59
N ILE A 57 13.96 -2.98 -26.05
CA ILE A 57 15.22 -3.50 -25.50
C ILE A 57 16.30 -2.41 -25.65
N GLY A 58 16.86 -1.96 -24.52
CA GLY A 58 17.89 -0.91 -24.47
C GLY A 58 17.39 0.49 -24.09
N MET A 59 16.08 0.69 -23.93
CA MET A 59 15.49 1.96 -23.45
C MET A 59 15.19 1.90 -21.94
N GLU A 60 15.14 3.06 -21.28
CA GLU A 60 14.57 3.15 -19.93
C GLU A 60 13.07 2.81 -19.98
N LEU A 61 12.63 1.82 -19.19
CA LEU A 61 11.24 1.32 -19.21
C LEU A 61 10.19 2.41 -18.96
N SER A 62 10.55 3.46 -18.23
CA SER A 62 9.68 4.62 -17.96
C SER A 62 9.35 5.44 -19.21
N LYS A 63 10.14 5.33 -20.28
CA LYS A 63 9.93 6.03 -21.56
C LYS A 63 9.10 5.23 -22.57
N ILE A 64 8.70 4.01 -22.22
CA ILE A 64 7.88 3.15 -23.08
C ILE A 64 6.40 3.44 -22.81
N THR A 65 5.69 3.88 -23.83
CA THR A 65 4.22 3.97 -23.79
C THR A 65 3.63 2.57 -23.83
N MET A 66 3.08 2.13 -22.70
CA MET A 66 2.33 0.87 -22.68
C MET A 66 0.95 1.06 -23.32
N PRO A 67 0.53 0.13 -24.19
CA PRO A 67 -0.86 0.11 -24.65
C PRO A 67 -1.81 0.09 -23.45
N VAL A 68 -2.88 0.88 -23.53
CA VAL A 68 -3.87 1.04 -22.46
C VAL A 68 -4.48 -0.28 -21.99
N ILE A 69 -4.44 -1.31 -22.83
CA ILE A 69 -4.90 -2.66 -22.50
C ILE A 69 -4.08 -3.35 -21.39
N PHE A 70 -2.86 -2.89 -21.11
CA PHE A 70 -2.08 -3.38 -19.96
C PHE A 70 -2.34 -2.58 -18.69
N ASN A 71 -3.08 -1.48 -18.82
CA ASN A 71 -3.46 -0.69 -17.69
C ASN A 71 -4.65 -1.29 -16.95
N GLU A 72 -4.75 -0.92 -15.69
CA GLU A 72 -6.00 -0.97 -14.92
C GLU A 72 -6.58 0.43 -14.82
N PRO A 73 -7.90 0.58 -14.60
CA PRO A 73 -8.57 1.88 -14.61
C PRO A 73 -8.35 2.68 -13.30
N LEU A 74 -7.11 2.77 -12.84
CA LEU A 74 -6.69 3.52 -11.66
C LEU A 74 -5.37 4.26 -11.95
N SER A 75 -5.29 5.51 -11.51
CA SER A 75 -4.03 6.25 -11.41
C SER A 75 -3.13 5.64 -10.33
N PHE A 76 -1.82 5.77 -10.46
CA PHE A 76 -0.90 5.34 -9.40
C PHE A 76 -1.15 6.08 -8.08
N LEU A 77 -1.67 7.31 -8.12
CA LEU A 77 -2.08 8.05 -6.92
C LEU A 77 -3.22 7.35 -6.16
N GLN A 78 -4.15 6.75 -6.90
CA GLN A 78 -5.23 5.94 -6.32
C GLN A 78 -4.71 4.61 -5.77
N ARG A 79 -3.70 4.03 -6.44
CA ARG A 79 -3.04 2.81 -5.94
C ARG A 79 -2.36 3.04 -4.59
N LEU A 80 -1.77 4.22 -4.36
CA LEU A 80 -1.19 4.58 -3.06
C LEU A 80 -2.27 4.71 -1.98
N ALA A 81 -3.47 5.20 -2.34
CA ALA A 81 -4.57 5.30 -1.38
C ALA A 81 -5.05 3.92 -0.87
N GLU A 82 -4.80 2.84 -1.60
CA GLU A 82 -5.09 1.47 -1.14
C GLU A 82 -4.26 1.06 0.10
N TYR A 83 -3.16 1.76 0.42
CA TYR A 83 -2.44 1.54 1.69
C TYR A 83 -3.35 1.70 2.92
N MET A 84 -4.42 2.50 2.78
CA MET A 84 -5.36 2.81 3.86
C MET A 84 -6.54 1.83 3.98
N GLU A 85 -6.58 0.73 3.20
CA GLU A 85 -7.67 -0.25 3.25
C GLU A 85 -7.90 -0.79 4.68
N HIS A 86 -6.81 -1.02 5.42
CA HIS A 86 -6.84 -1.61 6.76
C HIS A 86 -6.50 -0.58 7.86
N THR A 87 -6.97 0.67 7.71
CA THR A 87 -6.72 1.78 8.66
C THR A 87 -7.14 1.47 10.10
N TYR A 88 -8.09 0.55 10.31
CA TYR A 88 -8.48 0.10 11.66
C TYR A 88 -7.30 -0.42 12.50
N LEU A 89 -6.23 -0.93 11.87
CA LEU A 89 -5.00 -1.36 12.56
C LEU A 89 -4.25 -0.18 13.19
N ILE A 90 -4.27 1.00 12.54
CA ILE A 90 -3.71 2.23 13.12
C ILE A 90 -4.55 2.66 14.34
N HIS A 91 -5.88 2.61 14.24
CA HIS A 91 -6.75 2.93 15.38
C HIS A 91 -6.56 1.97 16.56
N GLN A 92 -6.35 0.67 16.30
CA GLN A 92 -5.99 -0.30 17.33
C GLN A 92 -4.64 0.03 17.98
N ALA A 93 -3.64 0.43 17.20
CA ALA A 93 -2.37 0.91 17.75
C ALA A 93 -2.59 2.14 18.64
N ASN A 94 -3.37 3.13 18.20
CA ASN A 94 -3.68 4.33 18.99
C ASN A 94 -4.40 4.02 20.32
N ALA A 95 -5.24 2.98 20.34
CA ALA A 95 -5.94 2.56 21.54
C ALA A 95 -5.04 1.89 22.58
N SER A 96 -3.94 1.25 22.16
CA SER A 96 -3.06 0.49 23.04
C SER A 96 -2.08 1.36 23.83
N SER A 97 -1.96 1.09 25.13
CA SER A 97 -0.96 1.70 26.02
C SER A 97 0.41 1.02 25.95
N ASP A 98 0.49 -0.25 25.53
CA ASP A 98 1.73 -1.01 25.42
C ASP A 98 2.44 -0.72 24.07
N PRO A 99 3.67 -0.16 24.06
CA PRO A 99 4.43 0.08 22.83
C PRO A 99 4.66 -1.18 21.99
N ILE A 100 4.71 -2.37 22.60
CA ILE A 100 4.90 -3.62 21.88
C ILE A 100 3.62 -4.03 21.15
N GLU A 101 2.45 -3.90 21.78
CA GLU A 101 1.17 -4.08 21.11
C GLU A 101 0.98 -3.07 19.98
N ARG A 102 1.39 -1.80 20.17
CA ARG A 102 1.40 -0.82 19.09
C ARG A 102 2.27 -1.25 17.92
N MET A 103 3.50 -1.71 18.18
CA MET A 103 4.40 -2.21 17.15
C MET A 103 3.81 -3.41 16.38
N LYS A 104 3.08 -4.32 17.05
CA LYS A 104 2.37 -5.43 16.38
C LYS A 104 1.33 -4.91 15.41
N CYS A 105 0.49 -3.96 15.83
CA CYS A 105 -0.53 -3.34 14.98
C CYS A 105 0.09 -2.57 13.80
N VAL A 106 1.17 -1.80 14.03
CA VAL A 106 1.89 -1.07 12.97
C VAL A 106 2.55 -2.03 11.97
N ALA A 107 3.14 -3.12 12.44
CA ALA A 107 3.69 -4.16 11.57
C ALA A 107 2.60 -4.84 10.73
N ALA A 108 1.46 -5.16 11.34
CA ALA A 108 0.30 -5.69 10.62
C ALA A 108 -0.21 -4.70 9.57
N PHE A 109 -0.30 -3.40 9.91
CA PHE A 109 -0.68 -2.35 8.99
C PHE A 109 0.28 -2.28 7.79
N ALA A 110 1.59 -2.27 8.02
CA ALA A 110 2.59 -2.24 6.94
C ALA A 110 2.50 -3.45 5.99
N VAL A 111 2.22 -4.65 6.50
CA VAL A 111 1.98 -5.84 5.65
C VAL A 111 0.66 -5.72 4.89
N SER A 112 -0.41 -5.27 5.56
CA SER A 112 -1.73 -5.14 4.96
C SER A 112 -1.79 -4.08 3.86
N ALA A 113 -1.01 -3.00 3.98
CA ALA A 113 -0.94 -1.91 3.01
C ALA A 113 -0.49 -2.39 1.62
N VAL A 114 0.24 -3.51 1.55
CA VAL A 114 0.70 -4.10 0.29
C VAL A 114 -0.03 -5.40 -0.07
N ALA A 115 -1.10 -5.76 0.64
CA ALA A 115 -1.82 -7.02 0.43
C ALA A 115 -2.63 -7.05 -0.88
N SER A 116 -3.21 -5.90 -1.29
CA SER A 116 -4.09 -5.79 -2.46
C SER A 116 -3.41 -6.04 -3.81
N GLN A 117 -2.08 -6.27 -3.83
CA GLN A 117 -1.30 -6.43 -5.07
C GLN A 117 -1.46 -7.82 -5.71
N TRP A 118 -1.94 -8.83 -4.97
CA TRP A 118 -2.17 -10.15 -5.55
C TRP A 118 -3.19 -10.07 -6.69
N GLU A 119 -2.93 -10.79 -7.78
CA GLU A 119 -3.74 -10.80 -9.02
C GLU A 119 -3.87 -9.45 -9.77
N ARG A 120 -3.41 -8.33 -9.20
CA ARG A 120 -3.41 -6.99 -9.82
C ARG A 120 -2.25 -6.77 -10.79
N THR A 121 -2.16 -7.61 -11.82
CA THR A 121 -1.11 -7.57 -12.86
C THR A 121 -1.17 -6.33 -13.77
N GLY A 122 -2.11 -5.41 -13.53
CA GLY A 122 -2.33 -4.22 -14.35
C GLY A 122 -1.43 -3.10 -13.96
N LYS A 123 -0.83 -2.44 -14.96
CA LYS A 123 -0.07 -1.21 -14.71
C LYS A 123 -1.05 -0.09 -14.35
N PRO A 124 -0.95 0.58 -13.19
CA PRO A 124 -1.74 1.79 -12.97
C PRO A 124 -1.37 2.86 -14.00
N PHE A 125 -2.28 3.78 -14.30
CA PHE A 125 -1.97 4.93 -15.13
C PHE A 125 -0.84 5.74 -14.48
N ASN A 126 0.14 6.12 -15.29
CA ASN A 126 1.22 6.99 -14.84
C ASN A 126 0.64 8.40 -14.65
N PRO A 127 0.64 8.96 -13.44
CA PRO A 127 0.03 10.25 -13.19
C PRO A 127 0.72 11.35 -13.99
N LEU A 128 -0.04 12.36 -14.41
CA LEU A 128 0.53 13.58 -14.98
C LEU A 128 1.26 14.38 -13.89
N LEU A 129 2.27 15.18 -14.25
CA LEU A 129 2.91 16.09 -13.30
C LEU A 129 1.87 17.08 -12.75
N GLY A 130 1.75 17.18 -11.43
CA GLY A 130 0.73 17.99 -10.75
C GLY A 130 -0.67 17.37 -10.72
N GLU A 131 -0.85 16.13 -11.21
CA GLU A 131 -2.08 15.38 -10.96
C GLU A 131 -2.25 15.17 -9.45
N THR A 132 -3.48 15.34 -8.96
CA THR A 132 -3.84 15.12 -7.55
C THR A 132 -4.94 14.08 -7.42
N TYR A 133 -4.97 13.40 -6.28
CA TYR A 133 -6.08 12.54 -5.88
C TYR A 133 -6.40 12.75 -4.41
N GLU A 134 -7.69 12.82 -4.08
CA GLU A 134 -8.17 12.93 -2.71
C GLU A 134 -9.13 11.79 -2.38
N LEU A 135 -9.15 11.39 -1.11
CA LEU A 135 -10.08 10.38 -0.60
C LEU A 135 -10.43 10.71 0.85
N VAL A 136 -11.73 10.90 1.11
CA VAL A 136 -12.28 10.99 2.47
C VAL A 136 -13.11 9.74 2.72
N ARG A 137 -12.81 9.05 3.82
CA ARG A 137 -13.57 7.88 4.29
C ARG A 137 -14.00 8.13 5.73
N GLU A 138 -15.14 8.81 5.90
CA GLU A 138 -15.71 9.09 7.21
C GLU A 138 -15.97 7.81 8.01
N ASP A 139 -16.42 6.76 7.32
CA ASP A 139 -16.67 5.44 7.88
C ASP A 139 -15.40 4.74 8.38
N LEU A 140 -14.24 5.06 7.81
CA LEU A 140 -12.93 4.55 8.23
C LEU A 140 -12.11 5.57 9.04
N GLY A 141 -12.59 6.80 9.20
CA GLY A 141 -11.98 7.82 10.05
C GLY A 141 -10.73 8.51 9.49
N PHE A 142 -10.56 8.64 8.16
CA PHE A 142 -9.41 9.34 7.58
C PHE A 142 -9.73 10.21 6.36
N ARG A 143 -8.83 11.16 6.07
CA ARG A 143 -8.72 11.88 4.80
C ARG A 143 -7.31 11.74 4.22
N LEU A 144 -7.21 11.64 2.90
CA LEU A 144 -5.97 11.49 2.15
C LEU A 144 -5.91 12.53 1.02
N LEU A 145 -4.72 13.10 0.82
CA LEU A 145 -4.35 13.84 -0.38
C LEU A 145 -3.06 13.24 -0.95
N SER A 146 -3.00 13.06 -2.26
CA SER A 146 -1.78 12.68 -2.97
C SER A 146 -1.56 13.51 -4.23
N GLU A 147 -0.30 13.70 -4.58
CA GLU A 147 0.12 14.52 -5.72
C GLU A 147 1.32 13.87 -6.44
N GLN A 148 1.32 13.95 -7.77
CA GLN A 148 2.49 13.64 -8.57
C GLN A 148 3.45 14.85 -8.59
N VAL A 149 4.39 14.87 -7.66
CA VAL A 149 5.31 16.00 -7.42
C VAL A 149 6.51 16.05 -8.37
N SER A 150 6.80 14.95 -9.07
CA SER A 150 7.88 14.89 -10.06
C SER A 150 7.57 13.85 -11.14
N HIS A 151 8.06 14.07 -12.36
CA HIS A 151 7.93 13.13 -13.49
C HIS A 151 9.25 12.45 -13.89
N HIS A 152 10.39 13.11 -13.63
CA HIS A 152 11.74 12.59 -13.94
C HIS A 152 12.71 12.82 -12.77
N PRO A 153 12.82 11.87 -11.82
CA PRO A 153 12.11 10.58 -11.74
C PRO A 153 10.63 10.75 -11.36
N PRO A 154 9.74 9.77 -11.65
CA PRO A 154 8.34 9.82 -11.24
C PRO A 154 8.24 9.65 -9.71
N VAL A 155 7.82 10.70 -9.01
CA VAL A 155 7.63 10.70 -7.55
C VAL A 155 6.19 11.10 -7.25
N SER A 156 5.50 10.25 -6.49
CA SER A 156 4.16 10.52 -5.97
C SER A 156 4.24 10.70 -4.46
N ALA A 157 3.80 11.86 -3.96
CA ALA A 157 3.71 12.14 -2.53
C ALA A 157 2.28 11.87 -2.04
N PHE A 158 2.13 11.43 -0.80
CA PHE A 158 0.82 11.27 -0.15
C PHE A 158 0.88 11.71 1.31
N HIS A 159 -0.23 12.25 1.79
CA HIS A 159 -0.42 12.66 3.18
C HIS A 159 -1.83 12.28 3.63
N VAL A 160 -1.92 11.60 4.77
CA VAL A 160 -3.15 11.06 5.33
C VAL A 160 -3.27 11.49 6.77
N GLU A 161 -4.46 11.93 7.16
CA GLU A 161 -4.76 12.39 8.51
C GLU A 161 -5.98 11.63 9.03
N GLY A 162 -5.89 11.16 10.27
CA GLY A 162 -7.07 10.70 10.99
C GLY A 162 -8.03 11.87 11.23
N LEU A 163 -9.33 11.67 10.99
CA LEU A 163 -10.34 12.73 11.14
C LEU A 163 -10.46 13.22 12.59
N ARG A 164 -10.00 12.41 13.56
CA ARG A 164 -9.93 12.77 14.99
C ARG A 164 -8.55 13.31 15.41
N GLN A 165 -7.69 13.62 14.44
CA GLN A 165 -6.30 14.06 14.66
C GLN A 165 -5.50 13.05 15.51
N ASP A 166 -5.83 11.76 15.39
CA ASP A 166 -5.23 10.68 16.18
C ASP A 166 -4.03 10.02 15.51
N PHE A 167 -3.85 10.19 14.20
CA PHE A 167 -2.65 9.75 13.48
C PHE A 167 -2.37 10.62 12.25
N VAL A 168 -1.12 10.59 11.78
CA VAL A 168 -0.72 11.10 10.47
C VAL A 168 0.09 10.02 9.76
N PHE A 169 -0.24 9.73 8.50
CA PHE A 169 0.47 8.74 7.69
C PHE A 169 0.87 9.36 6.35
N HIS A 170 2.17 9.40 6.07
CA HIS A 170 2.69 10.12 4.91
C HIS A 170 3.96 9.49 4.33
N GLY A 171 4.28 9.89 3.11
CA GLY A 171 5.50 9.47 2.44
C GLY A 171 5.50 9.89 0.98
N SER A 172 6.53 9.44 0.28
CA SER A 172 6.63 9.63 -1.17
C SER A 172 7.21 8.38 -1.80
N ILE A 173 6.67 7.94 -2.93
CA ILE A 173 7.11 6.71 -3.60
C ILE A 173 7.66 7.05 -5.00
N TYR A 174 8.87 6.57 -5.25
CA TYR A 174 9.49 6.46 -6.57
C TYR A 174 9.63 4.99 -6.95
N PRO A 175 8.78 4.46 -7.86
CA PRO A 175 8.87 3.07 -8.29
C PRO A 175 10.02 2.89 -9.31
N LYS A 176 11.21 2.48 -8.83
CA LYS A 176 12.35 2.23 -9.70
C LYS A 176 12.23 0.87 -10.38
N LEU A 177 12.11 0.88 -11.71
CA LEU A 177 11.92 -0.34 -12.51
C LEU A 177 13.25 -0.96 -12.97
N LYS A 178 13.35 -2.30 -12.92
CA LYS A 178 14.44 -3.09 -13.50
C LYS A 178 13.88 -4.29 -14.26
N PHE A 179 14.37 -4.53 -15.47
CA PHE A 179 13.99 -5.68 -16.29
C PHE A 179 15.05 -6.78 -16.21
N TRP A 180 14.63 -7.99 -15.89
CA TRP A 180 15.48 -9.17 -15.70
C TRP A 180 15.23 -10.26 -16.75
N GLY A 181 14.87 -9.85 -17.98
CA GLY A 181 14.54 -10.78 -19.05
C GLY A 181 13.11 -11.31 -18.94
N LYS A 182 12.80 -12.15 -17.97
CA LYS A 182 11.44 -12.75 -17.84
C LYS A 182 10.54 -12.06 -16.82
N SER A 183 11.09 -11.12 -16.05
CA SER A 183 10.39 -10.44 -14.96
C SER A 183 10.77 -8.95 -14.92
N VAL A 184 9.89 -8.14 -14.35
CA VAL A 184 10.14 -6.73 -14.02
C VAL A 184 10.05 -6.56 -12.52
N GLU A 185 11.12 -6.03 -11.92
CA GLU A 185 11.12 -5.58 -10.53
C GLU A 185 10.74 -4.10 -10.48
N ALA A 186 9.83 -3.76 -9.58
CA ALA A 186 9.52 -2.42 -9.14
C ALA A 186 9.95 -2.27 -7.69
N GLU A 187 11.02 -1.50 -7.46
CA GLU A 187 11.50 -1.17 -6.13
C GLU A 187 10.86 0.16 -5.68
N PRO A 188 9.92 0.16 -4.72
CA PRO A 188 9.27 1.38 -4.24
C PRO A 188 10.22 2.17 -3.34
N LYS A 189 11.00 3.08 -3.93
CA LYS A 189 11.93 3.94 -3.20
C LYS A 189 11.16 5.01 -2.45
N GLY A 190 11.42 5.13 -1.15
CA GLY A 190 10.85 6.18 -0.32
C GLY A 190 10.61 5.69 1.11
N THR A 191 10.75 6.61 2.05
CA THR A 191 10.41 6.35 3.45
C THR A 191 8.92 6.61 3.65
N ILE A 192 8.26 5.64 4.27
CA ILE A 192 6.89 5.77 4.76
C ILE A 192 6.97 6.09 6.24
N THR A 193 6.14 7.03 6.70
CA THR A 193 6.09 7.50 8.08
C THR A 193 4.67 7.39 8.62
N LEU A 194 4.51 6.79 9.80
CA LEU A 194 3.29 6.83 10.60
C LEU A 194 3.59 7.53 11.92
N GLU A 195 2.83 8.56 12.23
CA GLU A 195 2.91 9.31 13.48
C GLU A 195 1.68 9.04 14.32
N LEU A 196 1.89 8.75 15.61
CA LEU A 196 0.84 8.58 16.62
C LEU A 196 0.98 9.70 17.68
N PRO A 197 0.39 10.89 17.47
CA PRO A 197 0.60 12.07 18.32
C PRO A 197 0.28 11.83 19.81
N LYS A 198 -0.77 11.04 20.10
CA LYS A 198 -1.16 10.65 21.46
C LYS A 198 -0.01 10.03 22.27
N HIS A 199 0.87 9.29 21.60
CA HIS A 199 2.01 8.60 22.22
C HIS A 199 3.32 9.34 21.99
N ASN A 200 3.32 10.41 21.20
CA ASN A 200 4.51 11.13 20.76
C ASN A 200 5.52 10.19 20.06
N GLU A 201 5.01 9.29 19.21
CA GLU A 201 5.78 8.28 18.50
C GLU A 201 5.69 8.47 16.99
N ALA A 202 6.78 8.16 16.31
CA ALA A 202 6.85 8.07 14.86
C ALA A 202 7.47 6.73 14.47
N TYR A 203 6.92 6.10 13.45
CA TYR A 203 7.35 4.84 12.89
C TYR A 203 7.76 5.06 11.44
N THR A 204 8.91 4.53 11.04
CA THR A 204 9.34 4.59 9.64
C THR A 204 9.71 3.23 9.09
N TRP A 205 9.41 3.00 7.81
CA TRP A 205 9.85 1.83 7.05
C TRP A 205 9.92 2.12 5.55
N THR A 206 10.39 1.15 4.79
CA THR A 206 10.32 1.12 3.32
C THR A 206 9.55 -0.11 2.87
N ASN A 207 8.79 -0.01 1.79
CA ASN A 207 8.03 -1.15 1.27
C ASN A 207 8.93 -2.22 0.61
N PRO A 208 8.47 -3.49 0.54
CA PRO A 208 9.19 -4.54 -0.14
C PRO A 208 9.23 -4.31 -1.66
N THR A 209 10.16 -4.97 -2.35
CA THR A 209 10.20 -4.98 -3.81
C THR A 209 9.03 -5.79 -4.34
N CYS A 210 8.36 -5.26 -5.37
CA CYS A 210 7.34 -5.98 -6.13
C CYS A 210 7.97 -6.52 -7.42
N CYS A 211 7.65 -7.75 -7.80
CA CYS A 211 8.14 -8.37 -9.02
C CYS A 211 6.96 -8.95 -9.82
N VAL A 212 6.87 -8.56 -11.09
CA VAL A 212 5.93 -9.12 -12.05
C VAL A 212 6.66 -10.14 -12.90
N HIS A 213 6.26 -11.39 -12.81
CA HIS A 213 6.87 -12.51 -13.53
C HIS A 213 6.14 -12.83 -14.82
N ASN A 214 6.81 -13.60 -15.68
CA ASN A 214 6.28 -14.11 -16.95
C ASN A 214 5.83 -13.01 -17.93
N ILE A 215 6.47 -11.84 -17.88
CA ILE A 215 6.14 -10.71 -18.76
C ILE A 215 6.42 -10.94 -20.25
N ILE A 216 7.03 -12.07 -20.61
CA ILE A 216 7.26 -12.48 -22.01
C ILE A 216 6.27 -13.57 -22.44
N VAL A 217 6.27 -14.69 -21.72
CA VAL A 217 5.48 -15.89 -22.03
C VAL A 217 4.94 -16.49 -20.73
N GLY A 218 3.67 -16.89 -20.76
CA GLY A 218 2.98 -17.53 -19.64
C GLY A 218 2.04 -16.57 -18.91
N GLN A 219 1.41 -17.08 -17.86
CA GLN A 219 0.52 -16.29 -17.02
C GLN A 219 1.32 -15.34 -16.13
N LEU A 220 0.97 -14.05 -16.18
CA LEU A 220 1.54 -13.03 -15.29
C LEU A 220 1.16 -13.33 -13.84
N TRP A 221 2.12 -13.17 -12.94
CA TRP A 221 1.87 -13.25 -11.50
C TRP A 221 2.79 -12.28 -10.76
N ILE A 222 2.34 -11.87 -9.58
CA ILE A 222 3.02 -10.88 -8.75
C ILE A 222 3.62 -11.56 -7.54
N GLU A 223 4.82 -11.12 -7.21
CA GLU A 223 5.53 -11.50 -6.01
C GLU A 223 5.97 -10.25 -5.25
N GLN A 224 6.04 -10.33 -3.93
CA GLN A 224 6.71 -9.32 -3.11
C GLN A 224 7.78 -9.97 -2.25
N TYR A 225 8.97 -9.38 -2.23
CA TYR A 225 10.09 -9.84 -1.42
C TYR A 225 11.00 -8.71 -0.95
N GLY A 226 11.83 -9.03 0.04
CA GLY A 226 12.79 -8.11 0.62
C GLY A 226 12.60 -7.97 2.12
N ASN A 227 13.54 -7.26 2.74
CA ASN A 227 13.52 -6.99 4.17
C ASN A 227 12.87 -5.63 4.42
N VAL A 228 11.87 -5.60 5.27
CA VAL A 228 11.21 -4.39 5.77
C VAL A 228 11.62 -4.23 7.23
N GLU A 229 12.27 -3.11 7.55
CA GLU A 229 12.58 -2.72 8.93
C GLU A 229 11.66 -1.56 9.32
N LEU A 230 10.79 -1.81 10.29
CA LEU A 230 10.00 -0.78 10.96
C LEU A 230 10.73 -0.34 12.22
N ILE A 231 10.87 0.96 12.42
CA ILE A 231 11.59 1.54 13.56
C ILE A 231 10.63 2.49 14.29
N ASN A 232 10.44 2.30 15.60
CA ASN A 232 9.84 3.32 16.46
C ASN A 232 10.92 4.29 16.93
N HIS A 233 10.85 5.56 16.55
CA HIS A 233 11.88 6.56 16.86
C HIS A 233 11.86 7.06 18.30
N ARG A 234 10.76 6.86 19.04
CA ARG A 234 10.64 7.26 20.45
C ARG A 234 11.19 6.19 21.38
N THR A 235 10.70 4.97 21.23
CA THR A 235 10.97 3.84 22.14
C THR A 235 12.00 2.87 21.57
N GLY A 236 12.48 3.07 20.34
CA GLY A 236 13.66 2.41 19.76
C GLY A 236 13.50 0.92 19.45
N GLU A 237 12.33 0.33 19.66
CA GLU A 237 12.02 -1.02 19.19
C GLU A 237 12.02 -1.06 17.67
N LYS A 238 12.35 -2.24 17.16
CA LYS A 238 12.38 -2.52 15.74
C LYS A 238 11.55 -3.75 15.41
N CYS A 239 10.79 -3.71 14.33
CA CYS A 239 10.23 -4.91 13.73
C CYS A 239 10.94 -5.18 12.41
N CYS A 240 11.55 -6.36 12.27
CA CYS A 240 12.20 -6.77 11.03
C CYS A 240 11.36 -7.88 10.40
N LEU A 241 10.75 -7.60 9.26
CA LEU A 241 9.96 -8.52 8.46
C LEU A 241 10.72 -8.90 7.19
N ASN A 242 10.77 -10.19 6.88
CA ASN A 242 11.33 -10.74 5.66
C ASN A 242 10.19 -11.28 4.80
N PHE A 243 9.92 -10.57 3.70
CA PHE A 243 9.06 -11.03 2.63
C PHE A 243 9.89 -12.01 1.79
N LYS A 244 9.56 -13.29 1.92
CA LYS A 244 10.38 -14.34 1.32
C LYS A 244 10.11 -14.44 -0.17
N PRO A 245 11.18 -14.54 -1.00
CA PRO A 245 10.99 -14.97 -2.36
C PRO A 245 10.51 -16.43 -2.38
N CYS A 246 9.70 -16.75 -3.37
CA CYS A 246 9.10 -18.03 -3.74
C CYS A 246 10.10 -19.18 -3.66
N GLY A 247 11.36 -18.90 -4.06
CA GLY A 247 12.48 -19.81 -3.98
C GLY A 247 12.33 -20.99 -4.95
N LEU A 248 13.26 -21.94 -4.87
CA LEU A 248 13.17 -23.18 -5.64
C LEU A 248 11.99 -24.00 -5.10
N PHE A 249 11.12 -24.47 -6.00
CA PHE A 249 9.90 -25.26 -5.71
C PHE A 249 8.72 -24.51 -5.05
N GLY A 250 8.78 -23.18 -4.92
CA GLY A 250 7.62 -22.35 -4.55
C GLY A 250 7.07 -22.50 -3.13
N LYS A 251 7.80 -23.16 -2.23
CA LYS A 251 7.35 -23.40 -0.85
C LYS A 251 7.23 -22.14 0.01
N GLU A 252 7.94 -21.09 -0.37
CA GLU A 252 8.00 -19.84 0.39
C GLU A 252 7.14 -18.74 -0.22
N LEU A 253 6.36 -19.05 -1.26
CA LEU A 253 5.53 -18.09 -1.97
C LEU A 253 4.63 -17.30 -1.01
N HIS A 254 4.81 -15.98 -1.06
CA HIS A 254 4.11 -14.96 -0.27
C HIS A 254 4.37 -14.98 1.24
N LYS A 255 5.25 -15.86 1.74
CA LYS A 255 5.51 -15.93 3.18
C LYS A 255 6.15 -14.64 3.69
N VAL A 256 5.66 -14.18 4.82
CA VAL A 256 6.26 -13.10 5.60
C VAL A 256 6.63 -13.69 6.96
N GLU A 257 7.86 -13.47 7.40
CA GLU A 257 8.33 -13.88 8.73
C GLU A 257 9.22 -12.81 9.33
N GLY A 258 9.17 -12.63 10.64
CA GLY A 258 9.97 -11.61 11.29
C GLY A 258 9.92 -11.66 12.79
N TYR A 259 10.54 -10.66 13.41
CA TYR A 259 10.52 -10.51 14.86
C TYR A 259 10.42 -9.04 15.24
N ILE A 260 9.84 -8.79 16.41
CA ILE A 260 9.94 -7.51 17.12
C ILE A 260 11.10 -7.62 18.10
N PHE A 261 11.95 -6.59 18.13
CA PHE A 261 13.12 -6.48 18.98
C PHE A 261 13.01 -5.26 19.88
N ASP A 262 13.47 -5.39 21.13
CA ASP A 262 13.71 -4.22 21.99
C ASP A 262 14.99 -3.46 21.59
N LYS A 263 15.28 -2.34 22.27
CA LYS A 263 16.54 -1.57 22.08
C LYS A 263 17.81 -2.41 22.29
N SER A 264 17.73 -3.45 23.10
CA SER A 264 18.83 -4.37 23.42
C SER A 264 18.95 -5.53 22.43
N LYS A 265 18.17 -5.51 21.33
CA LYS A 265 18.10 -6.55 20.29
C LYS A 265 17.57 -7.90 20.80
N LYS A 266 16.85 -7.92 21.92
CA LYS A 266 16.16 -9.12 22.41
C LYS A 266 14.89 -9.32 21.59
N LYS A 267 14.68 -10.55 21.08
CA LYS A 267 13.42 -10.95 20.43
C LYS A 267 12.28 -10.94 21.45
N LEU A 268 11.26 -10.13 21.20
CA LEU A 268 10.06 -10.03 22.03
C LEU A 268 8.90 -10.84 21.44
N CYS A 269 8.73 -10.78 20.13
CA CYS A 269 7.67 -11.49 19.42
C CYS A 269 8.20 -12.04 18.10
N ALA A 270 7.65 -13.16 17.65
CA ALA A 270 7.81 -13.63 16.28
C ALA A 270 6.52 -13.33 15.50
N LEU A 271 6.67 -12.85 14.27
CA LEU A 271 5.56 -12.69 13.32
C LEU A 271 5.72 -13.65 12.17
N TYR A 272 4.61 -14.22 11.71
CA TYR A 272 4.60 -15.06 10.52
C TYR A 272 3.24 -15.05 9.81
N GLY A 273 3.24 -15.33 8.52
CA GLY A 273 2.02 -15.45 7.74
C GLY A 273 2.30 -15.37 6.25
N LYS A 274 1.31 -14.89 5.50
CA LYS A 274 1.44 -14.58 4.08
C LYS A 274 0.79 -13.24 3.80
N TRP A 275 1.47 -12.37 3.06
CA TRP A 275 0.96 -11.02 2.77
C TRP A 275 -0.34 -11.03 1.95
N THR A 276 -0.68 -12.15 1.31
CA THR A 276 -1.94 -12.37 0.59
C THR A 276 -3.10 -12.87 1.46
N GLU A 277 -2.84 -13.22 2.73
CA GLU A 277 -3.83 -13.91 3.57
C GLU A 277 -3.90 -13.33 4.99
N CYS A 278 -2.80 -13.36 5.75
CA CYS A 278 -2.82 -13.08 7.18
C CYS A 278 -1.41 -12.82 7.76
N LEU A 279 -1.38 -12.23 8.96
CA LEU A 279 -0.18 -12.11 9.79
C LEU A 279 -0.53 -12.49 11.23
N TYR A 280 0.22 -13.42 11.81
CA TYR A 280 0.09 -13.88 13.19
C TYR A 280 1.28 -13.45 14.03
N VAL A 281 1.07 -13.34 15.34
CA VAL A 281 2.11 -13.06 16.32
C VAL A 281 2.14 -14.19 17.35
N VAL A 282 3.32 -14.72 17.63
CA VAL A 282 3.54 -15.81 18.59
C VAL A 282 4.79 -15.57 19.44
N ASP A 283 4.92 -16.34 20.52
CA ASP A 283 6.13 -16.38 21.31
C ASP A 283 7.35 -16.81 20.46
N PRO A 284 8.51 -16.11 20.57
CA PRO A 284 9.68 -16.45 19.79
C PRO A 284 10.19 -17.88 19.99
N ALA A 285 10.16 -18.42 21.22
CA ALA A 285 10.66 -19.77 21.48
C ALA A 285 9.75 -20.83 20.86
N ALA A 286 8.43 -20.64 20.93
CA ALA A 286 7.46 -21.51 20.27
C ALA A 286 7.66 -21.54 18.74
N PHE A 287 7.90 -20.38 18.12
CA PHE A 287 8.14 -20.28 16.69
C PHE A 287 9.43 -20.98 16.24
N GLU A 288 10.53 -20.81 16.99
CA GLU A 288 11.80 -21.47 16.71
C GLU A 288 11.71 -23.00 16.88
N ALA A 289 10.94 -23.47 17.88
CA ALA A 289 10.70 -24.89 18.08
C ALA A 289 9.95 -25.51 16.88
N HIS A 290 8.91 -24.83 16.39
CA HIS A 290 8.17 -25.26 15.19
C HIS A 290 9.08 -25.32 13.96
N LYS A 291 9.87 -24.27 13.70
CA LYS A 291 10.79 -24.23 12.56
C LYS A 291 11.83 -25.35 12.58
N LYS A 292 12.33 -25.75 13.76
CA LYS A 292 13.28 -26.86 13.89
C LYS A 292 12.62 -28.21 13.58
N SER A 293 11.38 -28.41 14.05
CA SER A 293 10.61 -29.62 13.75
C SER A 293 10.33 -29.77 12.25
N ASP A 294 9.91 -28.69 11.58
CA ASP A 294 9.67 -28.69 10.14
C ASP A 294 10.91 -29.05 9.33
N LYS A 295 12.08 -28.49 9.69
CA LYS A 295 13.36 -28.82 9.03
C LYS A 295 13.71 -30.29 9.19
N LYS A 296 13.58 -30.83 10.41
CA LYS A 296 13.87 -32.25 10.69
C LYS A 296 12.94 -33.19 9.91
N SER A 297 11.65 -32.88 9.85
CA SER A 297 10.67 -33.65 9.06
C SER A 297 10.96 -33.59 7.55
N GLY A 298 11.47 -32.45 7.05
CA GLY A 298 11.87 -32.26 5.66
C GLY A 298 13.13 -33.06 5.29
N GLU A 299 14.08 -33.20 6.22
CA GLU A 299 15.27 -34.04 6.05
C GLU A 299 14.93 -35.53 6.08
N GLU A 300 14.08 -35.97 7.02
CA GLU A 300 13.60 -37.35 7.10
C GLU A 300 12.77 -37.78 5.87
N ARG A 301 12.01 -36.86 5.26
CA ARG A 301 11.32 -37.13 3.98
C ARG A 301 12.27 -37.23 2.78
N LYS A 302 13.41 -36.54 2.81
CA LYS A 302 14.42 -36.63 1.74
C LYS A 302 15.23 -37.93 1.82
N THR A 303 15.46 -38.46 3.02
CA THR A 303 16.17 -39.73 3.22
C THR A 303 15.30 -40.97 2.95
N THR A 304 13.97 -40.82 2.92
CA THR A 304 13.02 -41.92 2.68
C THR A 304 12.49 -42.01 1.24
N SER A 305 12.82 -41.06 0.35
CA SER A 305 12.52 -41.19 -1.09
C SER A 305 13.34 -42.33 -1.72
N PRO A 306 12.73 -43.40 -2.26
CA PRO A 306 13.47 -44.45 -2.94
C PRO A 306 14.03 -43.92 -4.26
N VAL A 307 15.31 -44.19 -4.52
CA VAL A 307 15.91 -44.08 -5.84
C VAL A 307 15.15 -45.04 -6.76
N SER A 308 14.22 -44.53 -7.57
CA SER A 308 13.65 -45.27 -8.69
C SER A 308 14.77 -45.49 -9.71
N ARG A 309 15.38 -46.67 -9.66
CA ARG A 309 16.22 -47.20 -10.74
C ARG A 309 15.34 -47.33 -11.98
N CYS A 310 15.65 -46.59 -13.03
CA CYS A 310 15.19 -46.93 -14.37
C CYS A 310 16.02 -48.13 -14.85
N SER A 311 15.34 -49.25 -15.03
CA SER A 311 15.74 -50.34 -15.93
C SER A 311 15.38 -49.98 -17.36
#